data_AF-A0A4P6D819-F1
#
_entry.id   AF-A0A4P6D819-F1
#
_cell.length_a   1.000
_cell.length_b   1.000
_cell.length_c   1.000
_cell.angle_alpha   90.00
_cell.angle_beta   90.00
_cell.angle_gamma   90.00
#
_symmetry.space_group_name_H-M   'P 1'
#
loop_
_entity.id
_entity.type
_entity.pdbx_description
1 polymer ?
#
loop_
_entity_poly.entity_id
_entity_poly.type
_entity_poly.pdbx_seq_one_letter_code
_entity_poly.pdbx_strand_id
1 'polypeptide(L)'
;STQSDRYKKLKQSWRKPKGIDNRVRRRFKGQYLMPSIGYGSSRKTKHMLPTGFKKVLVHNVKELEILMMQNRKFCAEIAHAVSSKKRKAIVERAQQLSIRVTNANARLRSEENE
;
A
#
# COMPACT_ATOMS: atom_id res chain seq x y z
N SER A 1 -11.66 14.20 -7.83
CA SER A 1 -12.36 15.51 -7.93
C SER A 1 -13.87 15.27 -7.94
N THR A 2 -14.74 16.23 -7.59
CA THR A 2 -16.20 16.00 -7.48
C THR A 2 -16.90 15.70 -8.81
N GLN A 3 -16.22 15.83 -9.95
CA GLN A 3 -16.75 15.59 -11.30
C GLN A 3 -15.77 14.77 -12.16
N SER A 4 -14.88 13.99 -11.54
CA SER A 4 -13.89 13.18 -12.27
C SER A 4 -14.49 12.02 -13.06
N ASP A 5 -15.73 11.64 -12.75
CA ASP A 5 -16.58 10.72 -13.51
C ASP A 5 -16.99 11.31 -14.88
N ARG A 6 -17.25 12.62 -14.93
CA ARG A 6 -17.71 13.30 -16.16
C ARG A 6 -16.59 13.83 -17.05
N TYR A 7 -15.45 14.21 -16.47
CA TYR A 7 -14.38 14.86 -17.22
C TYR A 7 -13.05 14.11 -17.09
N LYS A 8 -12.55 13.54 -18.20
CA LYS A 8 -11.25 12.84 -18.26
C LYS A 8 -10.07 13.70 -17.79
N LYS A 9 -10.12 15.02 -18.02
CA LYS A 9 -9.08 15.97 -17.56
C LYS A 9 -9.03 16.13 -16.04
N LEU A 10 -10.11 15.80 -15.33
CA LEU A 10 -10.18 15.90 -13.87
C LEU A 10 -9.71 14.59 -13.24
N LYS A 11 -8.62 14.66 -12.49
CA LYS A 11 -8.06 13.51 -11.77
C LYS A 11 -9.02 12.99 -10.70
N GLN A 12 -9.00 11.68 -10.48
CA GLN A 12 -9.78 11.01 -9.43
C GLN A 12 -9.34 11.42 -8.02
N SER A 13 -8.09 11.87 -7.84
CA SER A 13 -7.59 12.31 -6.54
C SER A 13 -8.50 13.34 -5.87
N TRP A 14 -8.69 13.17 -4.56
CA TRP A 14 -9.54 14.07 -3.79
C TRP A 14 -8.95 15.48 -3.76
N ARG A 15 -9.81 16.47 -4.00
CA ARG A 15 -9.50 17.90 -3.87
C ARG A 15 -10.70 18.55 -3.21
N LYS A 16 -10.45 19.34 -2.17
CA LYS A 16 -11.53 20.07 -1.47
C LYS A 16 -12.18 21.07 -2.44
N PRO A 17 -13.49 20.98 -2.70
CA PRO A 17 -14.18 21.93 -3.57
C PRO A 17 -14.19 23.33 -2.93
N LYS A 18 -13.80 24.35 -3.69
CA LYS A 18 -13.67 25.74 -3.21
C LYS A 18 -14.83 26.65 -3.62
N GLY A 19 -15.50 26.38 -4.75
CA GLY A 19 -16.55 27.23 -5.30
C GLY A 19 -17.79 27.35 -4.40
N ILE A 20 -18.40 28.53 -4.37
CA ILE A 20 -19.50 28.84 -3.44
C ILE A 20 -20.76 28.00 -3.69
N ASP A 21 -21.09 27.73 -4.94
CA ASP A 21 -22.29 26.99 -5.36
C ASP A 21 -22.10 25.46 -5.37
N ASN A 22 -20.92 24.99 -5.00
CA ASN A 22 -20.62 23.56 -5.08
C ASN A 22 -21.44 22.76 -4.03
N ARG A 23 -22.30 21.85 -4.52
CA ARG A 23 -23.20 21.02 -3.70
C ARG A 23 -22.46 20.11 -2.70
N VAL A 24 -21.27 19.61 -3.07
CA VAL A 24 -20.42 18.80 -2.17
C VAL A 24 -19.85 19.67 -1.05
N ARG A 25 -19.42 20.91 -1.35
CA ARG A 25 -18.97 21.88 -0.34
C ARG A 25 -20.08 22.20 0.66
N ARG A 26 -21.30 22.38 0.16
CA ARG A 26 -22.52 22.65 0.95
C ARG A 26 -23.12 21.42 1.64
N ARG A 27 -22.53 20.23 1.46
CA ARG A 27 -22.93 18.95 2.10
C ARG A 27 -24.37 18.52 1.81
N PHE A 28 -24.85 18.74 0.58
CA PHE A 28 -26.18 18.26 0.18
C PHE A 28 -26.26 16.73 0.18
N LYS A 29 -27.41 16.18 0.61
CA LYS A 29 -27.69 14.73 0.59
C LYS A 29 -27.62 14.19 -0.85
N GLY A 30 -27.14 12.95 -1.00
CA GLY A 30 -27.01 12.29 -2.31
C GLY A 30 -25.81 12.77 -3.13
N GLN A 31 -24.91 13.56 -2.54
CA GLN A 31 -23.63 13.91 -3.14
C GLN A 31 -22.49 13.18 -2.45
N TYR A 32 -21.32 13.14 -3.09
CA TYR A 32 -20.11 12.56 -2.52
C TYR A 32 -19.81 13.14 -1.14
N LEU A 33 -19.55 12.27 -0.16
CA LEU A 33 -19.20 12.69 1.19
C LEU A 33 -17.79 13.27 1.23
N MET A 34 -17.61 14.36 1.97
CA MET A 34 -16.28 14.93 2.18
C MET A 34 -15.51 14.10 3.20
N PRO A 35 -14.24 13.76 2.94
CA PRO A 35 -13.36 13.16 3.93
C PRO A 35 -13.26 14.05 5.16
N SER A 36 -13.32 13.41 6.33
CA SER A 36 -13.25 14.03 7.65
C SER A 36 -12.49 13.11 8.60
N ILE A 37 -12.05 13.64 9.75
CA ILE A 37 -11.34 12.85 10.77
C ILE A 37 -12.16 11.66 11.30
N GLY A 38 -13.50 11.76 11.27
CA GLY A 38 -14.40 10.71 11.73
C GLY A 38 -14.36 9.41 10.90
N TYR A 39 -13.82 9.46 9.68
CA TYR A 39 -13.60 8.26 8.86
C TYR A 39 -12.29 7.52 9.20
N GLY A 40 -11.48 8.07 10.11
CA GLY A 40 -10.21 7.45 10.50
C GLY A 40 -10.42 6.08 11.15
N SER A 41 -9.66 5.07 10.72
CA SER A 41 -9.68 3.75 11.35
C SER A 41 -9.01 3.76 12.73
N SER A 42 -9.33 2.76 13.55
CA SER A 42 -8.77 2.58 14.90
C SER A 42 -7.23 2.59 14.87
N ARG A 43 -6.62 3.23 15.88
CA ARG A 43 -5.15 3.33 16.00
C ARG A 43 -4.45 1.98 15.98
N LYS A 44 -5.08 0.93 16.52
CA LYS A 44 -4.51 -0.42 16.57
C LYS A 44 -4.42 -1.07 15.18
N THR A 45 -5.43 -0.84 14.33
CA THR A 45 -5.57 -1.46 13.01
C THR A 45 -5.11 -0.56 11.86
N LYS A 46 -4.77 0.70 12.14
CA LYS A 46 -4.24 1.63 11.14
C LYS A 46 -2.99 1.06 10.47
N HIS A 47 -2.95 1.13 9.13
CA HIS A 47 -1.87 0.61 8.26
C HIS A 47 -1.66 -0.91 8.33
N MET A 48 -2.63 -1.67 8.84
CA MET A 48 -2.60 -3.12 8.83
C MET A 48 -3.17 -3.66 7.52
N LEU A 49 -2.55 -4.71 7.00
CA LEU A 49 -3.07 -5.50 5.89
C LEU A 49 -4.25 -6.37 6.33
N PRO A 50 -5.11 -6.81 5.41
CA PRO A 50 -6.15 -7.80 5.71
C PRO A 50 -5.61 -9.11 6.30
N THR A 51 -4.33 -9.42 6.05
CA THR A 51 -3.64 -10.58 6.62
C THR A 51 -3.26 -10.44 8.09
N GLY A 52 -3.51 -9.27 8.71
CA GLY A 52 -3.15 -8.97 10.11
C GLY A 52 -1.74 -8.41 10.31
N PHE A 53 -0.92 -8.35 9.26
CA PHE A 53 0.45 -7.83 9.32
C PHE A 53 0.51 -6.33 8.97
N LYS A 54 1.53 -5.64 9.47
CA LYS A 54 1.94 -4.33 8.97
C LYS A 54 3.03 -4.52 7.91
N LYS A 55 2.90 -3.86 6.76
CA LYS A 55 3.89 -3.98 5.69
C LYS A 55 5.08 -3.06 5.91
N VAL A 56 6.28 -3.57 5.66
CA VAL A 56 7.53 -2.81 5.62
C VAL A 56 8.13 -2.95 4.23
N LEU A 57 8.46 -1.82 3.62
CA LEU A 57 9.14 -1.80 2.33
C LEU A 57 10.62 -2.14 2.55
N VAL A 58 11.14 -3.12 1.80
CA VAL A 58 12.51 -3.64 1.96
C VAL A 58 13.29 -3.50 0.65
N HIS A 59 14.50 -2.99 0.72
CA HIS A 59 15.39 -2.74 -0.42
C HIS A 59 16.54 -3.75 -0.54
N ASN A 60 16.94 -4.37 0.56
CA ASN A 60 18.08 -5.28 0.63
C ASN A 60 17.92 -6.34 1.73
N VAL A 61 18.87 -7.26 1.81
CA VAL A 61 18.85 -8.39 2.75
C VAL A 61 19.04 -7.94 4.20
N LYS A 62 19.83 -6.89 4.46
CA LYS A 62 20.10 -6.40 5.82
C LYS A 62 18.85 -5.85 6.51
N GLU A 63 17.97 -5.21 5.75
CA GLU A 63 16.69 -4.71 6.25
C GLU A 63 15.73 -5.82 6.71
N LEU A 64 15.90 -7.07 6.24
CA LEU A 64 15.14 -8.20 6.74
C LEU A 64 15.54 -8.58 8.18
N GLU A 65 16.79 -8.34 8.56
CA GLU A 65 17.29 -8.69 9.90
C GLU A 65 16.63 -7.83 10.98
N ILE A 66 16.31 -6.58 10.65
CA ILE A 66 15.54 -5.67 11.52
C ILE A 66 14.14 -6.24 11.81
N LEU A 67 13.57 -7.00 10.87
CA LEU A 67 12.24 -7.60 11.00
C LEU A 67 12.23 -8.95 11.70
N MET A 68 13.41 -9.53 11.99
CA MET A 68 13.54 -10.87 12.57
C MET A 68 12.79 -11.01 13.89
N MET A 69 12.95 -10.05 14.80
CA MET A 69 12.29 -10.07 16.12
C MET A 69 10.79 -9.73 16.06
N GLN A 70 10.28 -9.26 14.92
CA GLN A 70 8.91 -8.78 14.77
C GLN A 70 8.14 -9.46 13.62
N ASN A 71 8.58 -10.67 13.22
CA ASN A 71 8.04 -11.44 12.10
C ASN A 71 6.55 -11.81 12.22
N ARG A 72 5.97 -11.79 13.43
CA ARG A 72 4.52 -11.99 13.68
C ARG A 72 3.67 -10.74 13.46
N LYS A 73 4.29 -9.55 13.51
CA LYS A 73 3.59 -8.26 13.42
C LYS A 73 3.82 -7.59 12.07
N PHE A 74 4.99 -7.81 11.47
CA PHE A 74 5.38 -7.20 10.21
C PHE A 74 5.63 -8.23 9.12
N CYS A 75 5.33 -7.83 7.88
CA CYS A 75 5.69 -8.56 6.68
C CYS A 75 6.51 -7.66 5.76
N ALA A 76 7.39 -8.26 4.96
CA ALA A 76 8.21 -7.53 4.00
C ALA A 76 7.49 -7.36 2.66
N GLU A 77 7.66 -6.21 2.03
CA GLU A 77 7.30 -5.94 0.64
C GLU A 77 8.57 -5.50 -0.09
N ILE A 78 9.01 -6.26 -1.08
CA ILE A 78 10.24 -5.95 -1.81
C ILE A 78 10.01 -4.72 -2.70
N ALA A 79 10.88 -3.72 -2.58
CA ALA A 79 10.76 -2.47 -3.32
C ALA A 79 10.81 -2.68 -4.84
N HIS A 80 10.09 -1.83 -5.58
CA HIS A 80 9.98 -1.92 -7.03
C HIS A 80 11.32 -1.79 -7.77
N ALA A 81 12.31 -1.09 -7.21
CA ALA A 81 13.61 -0.89 -7.87
C ALA A 81 14.54 -2.11 -7.80
N VAL A 82 14.20 -3.15 -7.02
CA VAL A 82 15.08 -4.31 -6.81
C VAL A 82 15.03 -5.26 -8.02
N SER A 83 16.20 -5.60 -8.57
CA SER A 83 16.37 -6.52 -9.71
C SER A 83 16.13 -7.99 -9.33
N SER A 84 15.74 -8.84 -10.28
CA SER A 84 15.40 -10.26 -10.09
C SER A 84 16.45 -11.01 -9.25
N LYS A 85 17.73 -10.89 -9.63
CA LYS A 85 18.86 -11.49 -8.89
C LYS A 85 18.88 -11.14 -7.40
N LYS A 86 18.66 -9.88 -7.04
CA LYS A 86 18.61 -9.44 -5.63
C LYS A 86 17.32 -9.89 -4.95
N ARG A 87 16.20 -9.94 -5.67
CA ARG A 87 14.92 -10.43 -5.13
C ARG A 87 15.03 -11.89 -4.71
N LYS A 88 15.69 -12.75 -5.50
CA LYS A 88 15.92 -14.15 -5.14
C LYS A 88 16.61 -14.28 -3.78
N ALA A 89 17.72 -13.57 -3.59
CA ALA A 89 18.45 -13.57 -2.31
C ALA A 89 17.60 -13.03 -1.13
N ILE A 90 16.78 -12.02 -1.36
CA ILE A 90 15.85 -11.49 -0.34
C ILE A 90 14.79 -12.53 0.02
N VAL A 91 14.21 -13.22 -0.96
CA VAL A 91 13.18 -14.25 -0.73
C VAL A 91 13.77 -15.44 0.04
N GLU A 92 14.92 -15.94 -0.38
CA GLU A 92 15.63 -17.03 0.30
C GLU A 92 15.95 -16.67 1.76
N ARG A 93 16.49 -15.47 2.01
CA ARG A 93 16.76 -15.03 3.38
C ARG A 93 15.48 -14.83 4.20
N ALA A 94 14.42 -14.28 3.61
CA ALA A 94 13.14 -14.10 4.29
C ALA A 94 12.53 -15.44 4.73
N GLN A 95 12.68 -16.50 3.91
CA GLN A 95 12.23 -17.83 4.24
C GLN A 95 12.98 -18.42 5.44
N GLN A 96 14.31 -18.25 5.48
CA GLN A 96 15.13 -18.65 6.64
C GLN A 96 14.70 -17.94 7.93
N LEU A 97 14.35 -16.66 7.85
CA LEU A 97 13.92 -15.85 8.99
C LEU A 97 12.42 -16.01 9.32
N SER A 98 11.69 -16.86 8.58
CA SER A 98 10.23 -17.02 8.69
C SER A 98 9.47 -15.68 8.56
N ILE A 99 9.97 -14.78 7.71
CA ILE A 99 9.35 -13.49 7.42
C ILE A 99 8.45 -13.63 6.18
N ARG A 100 7.17 -13.28 6.32
CA ARG A 100 6.24 -13.29 5.19
C ARG A 100 6.58 -12.17 4.21
N VAL A 101 6.75 -12.50 2.93
CA VAL A 101 6.96 -11.53 1.84
C VAL A 101 5.68 -11.42 1.01
N THR A 102 5.15 -10.21 0.80
CA THR A 102 3.86 -10.00 0.10
C THR A 102 3.96 -10.22 -1.41
N ASN A 103 5.13 -9.95 -2.00
CA ASN A 103 5.38 -10.00 -3.44
C ASN A 103 6.57 -10.92 -3.79
N ALA A 104 6.65 -12.08 -3.13
CA ALA A 104 7.73 -13.05 -3.29
C ALA A 104 7.95 -13.47 -4.76
N ASN A 105 6.87 -13.73 -5.50
CA ASN A 105 6.93 -14.24 -6.87
C ASN A 105 7.13 -13.16 -7.95
N ALA A 106 7.15 -11.88 -7.59
CA ALA A 106 7.21 -10.81 -8.57
C ALA A 106 8.60 -10.72 -9.22
N ARG A 107 8.65 -10.64 -10.55
CA ARG A 107 9.87 -10.65 -11.40
C ARG A 107 10.74 -11.91 -11.32
N LEU A 108 10.30 -12.97 -10.65
CA LEU A 108 10.98 -14.28 -10.68
C LEU A 108 10.33 -15.21 -11.72
N ARG A 109 9.03 -15.05 -11.99
CA ARG A 109 8.31 -15.86 -12.99
C ARG A 109 8.69 -15.60 -14.45
N SER A 110 9.35 -14.49 -14.76
CA SER A 110 9.74 -14.15 -16.13
C SER A 110 11.02 -14.85 -16.60
N GLU A 111 11.81 -15.43 -15.69
CA GLU A 111 13.06 -16.14 -16.04
C GLU A 111 12.89 -17.67 -16.14
N GLU A 112 11.77 -18.23 -15.64
CA GLU A 112 11.49 -19.69 -15.70
C GLU A 112 10.56 -20.10 -16.85
N ASN A 113 9.89 -19.13 -17.49
CA ASN A 113 8.90 -19.35 -18.55
C ASN A 113 9.37 -18.81 -19.93
N GLU A 114 10.67 -18.58 -20.10
CA GLU A 114 11.35 -18.31 -21.36
C GLU A 114 12.51 -19.29 -21.50
#